data_AF-V7HY59-F1
#
_entry.id   AF-V7HY59-F1
#
_cell.length_a   1.000
_cell.length_b   1.000
_cell.length_c   1.000
_cell.angle_alpha   90.00
_cell.angle_beta   90.00
_cell.angle_gamma   90.00
#
_symmetry.space_group_name_H-M   'P 1'
#
loop_
_entity.id
_entity.type
_entity.pdbx_description
1 polymer ?
#
loop_
_entity_poly.entity_id
_entity_poly.type
_entity_poly.pdbx_seq_one_letter_code
_entity_poly.pdbx_strand_id
1 'polypeptide(L)'
;MAKQELFKNPILRYILVHANAFPVDRANPGPSVIKTPVKNLRKKDLSLIMFPSGTRHSQELKGGVLLIAKMAGVPIVPAVYQGPVTFGGLLKRQKITVSFGEPIMIDRRVKLTEEYQAEILAQMDQAFEKIDHEVDPNFVYLDPAETKKNAEK
;
A
#
# COMPACT_ATOMS: atom_id res chain seq x y z
N MET A 1 -2.73 2.25 -7.50
CA MET A 1 -2.05 1.49 -8.59
C MET A 1 -2.49 0.03 -8.54
N ALA A 2 -2.60 -0.69 -9.66
CA ALA A 2 -3.13 -2.06 -9.66
C ALA A 2 -2.39 -3.00 -10.63
N LYS A 3 -2.43 -4.31 -10.36
CA LYS A 3 -1.80 -5.34 -11.20
C LYS A 3 -2.36 -5.27 -12.62
N GLN A 4 -1.50 -5.32 -13.64
CA GLN A 4 -1.92 -5.17 -15.04
C GLN A 4 -2.96 -6.21 -15.47
N GLU A 5 -2.90 -7.42 -14.93
CA GLU A 5 -3.84 -8.50 -15.25
C GLU A 5 -5.27 -8.20 -14.81
N LEU A 6 -5.47 -7.35 -13.79
CA LEU A 6 -6.81 -6.94 -13.34
C LEU A 6 -7.53 -6.09 -14.39
N PHE A 7 -6.80 -5.44 -15.30
CA PHE A 7 -7.38 -4.64 -16.38
C PHE A 7 -7.82 -5.50 -17.59
N LYS A 8 -7.52 -6.80 -17.61
CA LYS A 8 -7.99 -7.72 -18.68
C LYS A 8 -9.48 -8.05 -18.54
N ASN A 9 -10.00 -8.11 -17.31
CA ASN A 9 -11.41 -8.36 -17.07
C ASN A 9 -12.22 -7.06 -17.28
N PRO A 10 -13.24 -7.04 -18.16
CA PRO A 10 -13.97 -5.81 -18.50
C PRO A 10 -14.68 -5.16 -17.30
N ILE A 11 -15.20 -5.95 -16.35
CA ILE A 11 -15.90 -5.44 -15.16
C ILE A 11 -14.89 -4.75 -14.24
N LEU A 12 -13.79 -5.43 -13.91
CA LEU A 12 -12.74 -4.87 -13.06
C LEU A 12 -12.07 -3.67 -13.73
N ARG A 13 -11.84 -3.75 -15.04
CA ARG A 13 -11.29 -2.64 -15.82
C ARG A 13 -12.18 -1.41 -15.73
N TYR A 14 -13.50 -1.56 -15.88
CA TYR A 14 -14.43 -0.43 -15.76
C TYR A 14 -14.27 0.25 -14.39
N ILE A 15 -14.35 -0.51 -13.29
CA ILE A 15 -14.21 0.02 -11.93
C ILE A 15 -12.85 0.72 -11.73
N LEU A 16 -11.76 0.05 -12.14
CA LEU A 16 -10.39 0.56 -11.96
C LEU A 16 -10.15 1.85 -12.74
N VAL A 17 -10.62 1.93 -13.99
CA VAL A 17 -10.46 3.13 -14.82
C VAL A 17 -11.26 4.31 -14.24
N HIS A 18 -12.48 4.09 -13.77
CA HIS A 18 -13.29 5.14 -13.13
C HIS A 18 -12.70 5.59 -11.78
N ALA A 19 -12.01 4.70 -11.08
CA ALA A 19 -11.23 5.01 -9.88
C ALA A 19 -9.86 5.66 -10.17
N ASN A 20 -9.57 6.07 -11.41
CA ASN A 20 -8.27 6.60 -11.85
C ASN A 20 -7.07 5.67 -11.58
N ALA A 21 -7.31 4.37 -11.43
CA ALA A 21 -6.23 3.39 -11.28
C ALA A 21 -5.51 3.17 -12.61
N PHE A 22 -4.21 2.92 -12.54
CA PHE A 22 -3.37 2.59 -13.68
C PHE A 22 -2.71 1.22 -13.49
N PRO A 23 -2.52 0.47 -14.59
CA PRO A 23 -1.88 -0.85 -14.57
C PRO A 23 -0.39 -0.72 -14.26
N VAL A 24 0.11 -1.70 -13.51
CA VAL A 24 1.53 -1.83 -13.18
C VAL A 24 1.97 -3.26 -13.50
N ASP A 25 2.97 -3.36 -14.36
CA ASP A 25 3.73 -4.59 -14.55
C ASP A 25 4.68 -4.75 -13.37
N ARG A 26 4.48 -5.82 -12.59
CA ARG A 26 5.31 -6.14 -11.43
C ARG A 26 6.52 -7.00 -11.81
N ALA A 27 6.48 -7.69 -12.96
CA ALA A 27 7.59 -8.49 -13.46
C ALA A 27 8.65 -7.58 -14.10
N ASN A 28 8.20 -6.58 -14.87
CA ASN A 28 9.09 -5.61 -15.51
C ASN A 28 8.65 -4.17 -15.19
N PRO A 29 8.98 -3.66 -13.99
CA PRO A 29 8.59 -2.31 -13.58
C PRO A 29 9.34 -1.26 -14.40
N GLY A 30 8.66 -0.67 -15.38
CA GLY A 30 9.20 0.43 -16.18
C GLY A 30 9.18 1.79 -15.46
N PRO A 31 9.84 2.83 -16.02
CA PRO A 31 9.84 4.19 -15.46
C PRO A 31 8.44 4.81 -15.28
N SER A 32 7.44 4.32 -16.02
CA SER A 32 6.04 4.73 -15.94
C SER A 32 5.42 4.47 -14.57
N VAL A 33 5.91 3.47 -13.82
CA VAL A 33 5.42 3.10 -12.48
C VAL A 33 5.67 4.22 -11.46
N ILE A 34 6.71 5.03 -11.66
CA ILE A 34 7.03 6.20 -10.82
C ILE A 34 6.48 7.49 -11.44
N LYS A 35 6.68 7.69 -12.75
CA LYS A 35 6.31 8.94 -13.44
C LYS A 35 4.80 9.19 -13.44
N THR A 36 3.99 8.14 -13.62
CA THR A 36 2.52 8.25 -13.68
C THR A 36 1.92 8.71 -12.36
N PRO A 37 2.20 8.06 -11.20
CA PRO A 37 1.69 8.54 -9.92
C PRO A 37 2.18 9.93 -9.58
N VAL A 38 3.46 10.26 -9.81
CA VAL A 38 4.00 11.60 -9.56
C VAL A 38 3.26 12.66 -10.39
N LYS A 39 3.00 12.39 -11.68
CA LYS A 39 2.23 13.29 -12.55
C LYS A 39 0.81 13.47 -12.02
N ASN A 40 0.14 12.39 -11.63
CA ASN A 40 -1.23 12.44 -11.12
C ASN A 40 -1.29 13.22 -9.80
N LEU A 41 -0.44 12.90 -8.82
CA LEU A 41 -0.38 13.57 -7.52
C LEU A 41 -0.09 15.07 -7.62
N ARG A 42 0.69 15.50 -8.63
CA ARG A 42 1.04 16.92 -8.82
C ARG A 42 0.02 17.72 -9.62
N LYS A 43 -0.63 17.10 -10.59
CA LYS A 43 -1.46 17.80 -11.59
C LYS A 43 -2.95 17.58 -11.41
N LYS A 44 -3.33 16.60 -10.61
CA LYS A 44 -4.72 16.23 -10.35
C LYS A 44 -4.92 16.29 -8.84
N ASP A 45 -6.13 16.67 -8.43
CA ASP A 45 -6.54 16.61 -7.04
C ASP A 45 -6.92 15.17 -6.67
N LEU A 46 -5.92 14.29 -6.66
CA LEU A 46 -6.07 12.85 -6.46
C LEU A 46 -5.06 12.34 -5.44
N SER A 47 -5.47 11.34 -4.66
CA SER A 47 -4.60 10.58 -3.77
C SER A 47 -4.14 9.26 -4.39
N LEU A 48 -3.01 8.72 -3.93
CA LEU A 48 -2.50 7.42 -4.34
C LEU A 48 -2.51 6.46 -3.16
N ILE A 49 -3.18 5.32 -3.32
CA ILE A 49 -3.06 4.18 -2.43
C ILE A 49 -1.97 3.25 -2.98
N MET A 50 -1.00 2.91 -2.12
CA MET A 50 0.13 2.05 -2.42
C MET A 50 0.39 1.10 -1.25
N PHE A 51 0.74 -0.15 -1.56
CA PHE A 51 1.13 -1.14 -0.57
C PHE A 51 2.65 -1.34 -0.67
N PRO A 52 3.43 -0.83 0.30
CA PRO A 52 4.89 -0.80 0.22
C PRO A 52 5.53 -2.20 0.18
N SER A 53 4.92 -3.21 0.82
CA SER A 53 5.36 -4.60 0.75
C SER A 53 5.14 -5.26 -0.61
N GLY A 54 4.19 -4.74 -1.40
CA GLY A 54 3.81 -5.26 -2.72
C GLY A 54 3.10 -6.63 -2.71
N THR A 55 3.23 -7.43 -1.64
CA THR A 55 2.56 -8.72 -1.43
C THR A 55 1.99 -8.80 -0.01
N ARG A 56 1.04 -9.71 0.20
CA ARG A 56 0.46 -9.96 1.54
C ARG A 56 1.34 -10.84 2.43
N HIS A 57 2.44 -11.35 1.88
CA HIS A 57 3.33 -12.34 2.51
C HIS A 57 4.70 -11.77 2.86
N SER A 58 5.02 -10.57 2.37
CA SER A 58 6.27 -9.89 2.71
C SER A 58 5.97 -8.73 3.65
N GLN A 59 6.81 -8.57 4.66
CA GLN A 59 6.83 -7.37 5.51
C GLN A 59 7.87 -6.36 5.04
N GLU A 60 8.71 -6.72 4.05
CA GLU A 60 9.76 -5.84 3.56
C GLU A 60 9.16 -4.66 2.78
N LEU A 61 9.27 -3.47 3.36
CA LEU A 61 8.83 -2.23 2.73
C LEU A 61 9.78 -1.81 1.61
N LYS A 62 9.22 -1.56 0.42
CA LYS A 62 10.01 -1.10 -0.73
C LYS A 62 10.10 0.43 -0.77
N GLY A 63 11.32 0.95 -0.96
CA GLY A 63 11.62 2.39 -1.04
C GLY A 63 10.96 3.16 -2.21
N GLY A 64 10.26 2.49 -3.13
CA GLY A 64 9.54 3.13 -4.23
C GLY A 64 8.49 4.14 -3.76
N VAL A 65 7.89 3.92 -2.58
CA VAL A 65 6.95 4.87 -1.95
C VAL A 65 7.64 6.20 -1.61
N LEU A 66 8.86 6.14 -1.06
CA LEU A 66 9.65 7.32 -0.68
C LEU A 66 10.01 8.16 -1.91
N LEU A 67 10.39 7.48 -2.99
CA LEU A 67 10.73 8.14 -4.25
C LEU A 67 9.52 8.89 -4.83
N ILE A 68 8.34 8.25 -4.87
CA ILE A 68 7.11 8.87 -5.38
C ILE A 68 6.74 10.08 -4.52
N ALA A 69 6.71 9.93 -3.19
CA ALA A 69 6.32 10.99 -2.27
C ALA A 69 7.25 12.21 -2.38
N LYS A 70 8.57 11.98 -2.40
CA LYS A 70 9.58 13.04 -2.58
C LYS A 70 9.42 13.76 -3.93
N MET A 71 9.29 13.00 -5.02
CA MET A 71 9.15 13.58 -6.36
C MET A 71 7.84 14.34 -6.52
N ALA A 72 6.76 13.88 -5.91
CA ALA A 72 5.47 14.57 -5.92
C ALA A 72 5.45 15.77 -4.96
N GLY A 73 6.18 15.71 -3.85
CA GLY A 73 6.16 16.71 -2.78
C GLY A 73 4.91 16.61 -1.92
N VAL A 74 4.45 15.39 -1.64
CA VAL A 74 3.23 15.10 -0.86
C VAL A 74 3.56 14.23 0.35
N PRO A 75 2.77 14.32 1.44
CA PRO A 75 2.95 13.45 2.61
C PRO A 75 2.62 11.99 2.29
N ILE A 76 3.26 11.09 3.02
CA ILE A 76 2.87 9.68 3.14
C ILE A 76 1.98 9.57 4.38
N VAL A 77 0.79 8.99 4.24
CA VAL A 77 -0.10 8.74 5.38
C VAL A 77 -0.17 7.23 5.59
N PRO A 78 0.38 6.70 6.69
CA PRO A 78 0.25 5.29 7.05
C PRO A 78 -1.23 4.95 7.29
N ALA A 79 -1.68 3.80 6.79
CA ALA A 79 -3.05 3.34 7.01
C ALA A 79 -3.06 1.83 7.30
N VAL A 80 -3.76 1.44 8.34
CA VAL A 80 -3.93 0.05 8.77
C VAL A 80 -5.36 -0.40 8.51
N TYR A 81 -5.50 -1.63 8.01
CA TYR A 81 -6.78 -2.29 7.81
C TYR A 81 -6.86 -3.48 8.76
N GLN A 82 -7.92 -3.51 9.57
CA GLN A 82 -8.28 -4.66 10.39
C GLN A 82 -9.69 -5.11 10.04
N GLY A 83 -9.84 -6.40 9.77
CA GLY A 83 -11.12 -6.95 9.34
C GLY A 83 -10.95 -8.27 8.61
N PRO A 84 -12.03 -8.79 8.00
CA PRO A 84 -11.98 -10.05 7.28
C PRO A 84 -10.93 -10.03 6.17
N VAL A 85 -10.05 -11.04 6.18
CA VAL A 85 -9.03 -11.28 5.15
C VAL A 85 -9.56 -12.07 3.95
N THR A 86 -10.78 -12.61 4.06
CA THR A 86 -11.43 -13.40 3.00
C THR A 86 -12.64 -12.67 2.40
N PHE A 87 -12.89 -12.90 1.11
CA PHE A 87 -14.05 -12.34 0.43
C PHE A 87 -15.39 -12.78 1.04
N GLY A 88 -15.48 -14.03 1.51
CA GLY A 88 -16.65 -14.52 2.23
C GLY A 88 -16.87 -13.80 3.57
N GLY A 89 -15.81 -13.44 4.28
CA GLY A 89 -15.88 -12.61 5.49
C GLY A 89 -16.39 -11.20 5.22
N LEU A 90 -15.97 -10.59 4.10
CA LEU A 90 -16.49 -9.31 3.64
C LEU A 90 -18.00 -9.37 3.33
N LEU A 91 -18.45 -10.44 2.68
CA LEU A 91 -19.87 -10.63 2.34
C LEU A 91 -20.77 -10.87 3.56
N LYS A 92 -20.21 -11.42 4.64
CA LYS A 92 -20.88 -11.63 5.94
C LYS A 92 -21.00 -10.35 6.78
N ARG A 93 -20.65 -9.18 6.24
CA ARG A 93 -20.74 -7.87 6.91
C ARG A 93 -19.99 -7.84 8.24
N GLN A 94 -18.89 -8.58 8.34
CA GLN A 94 -18.01 -8.50 9.50
C GLN A 94 -17.45 -7.08 9.63
N LYS A 95 -17.17 -6.66 10.87
CA LYS A 95 -16.66 -5.31 11.14
C LYS A 95 -15.33 -5.10 10.41
N ILE A 96 -15.23 -3.95 9.75
CA ILE A 96 -14.01 -3.49 9.07
C ILE A 96 -13.61 -2.18 9.75
N THR A 97 -12.36 -2.09 10.14
CA THR A 97 -11.77 -0.88 10.68
C THR A 97 -10.60 -0.46 9.82
N VAL A 98 -10.57 0.81 9.42
CA VAL A 98 -9.42 1.42 8.77
C VAL A 98 -9.03 2.62 9.60
N SER A 99 -7.78 2.68 10.02
CA SER A 99 -7.23 3.80 10.79
C SER A 99 -6.04 4.40 10.06
N PHE A 100 -5.88 5.72 10.19
CA PHE A 100 -4.87 6.51 9.52
C PHE A 100 -3.96 7.16 10.54
N GLY A 101 -2.66 7.08 10.29
CA GLY A 101 -1.63 7.68 11.13
C GLY A 101 -1.31 9.12 10.78
N GLU A 102 -0.29 9.64 11.46
CA GLU A 102 0.25 10.96 11.19
C GLU A 102 0.98 11.02 9.83
N PRO A 103 0.90 12.14 9.11
CA PRO A 103 1.56 12.31 7.83
C PRO A 103 3.09 12.41 7.98
N ILE A 104 3.81 11.58 7.24
CA ILE A 104 5.27 11.60 7.13
C ILE A 104 5.66 12.42 5.90
N MET A 105 6.33 13.55 6.12
CA MET A 105 6.81 14.43 5.05
C MET A 105 8.27 14.15 4.70
N ILE A 106 8.55 13.98 3.41
CA ILE A 106 9.92 13.81 2.92
C ILE A 106 10.38 15.13 2.29
N ASP A 107 11.47 15.71 2.80
CA ASP A 107 12.06 16.89 2.20
C ASP A 107 12.61 16.57 0.79
N ARG A 108 12.22 17.39 -0.18
CA ARG A 108 12.65 17.29 -1.58
C ARG A 108 14.14 17.61 -1.74
N ARG A 109 14.71 18.41 -0.84
CA ARG A 109 16.11 18.87 -0.87
C ARG A 109 17.09 17.80 -0.36
N VAL A 110 16.66 16.95 0.56
CA VAL A 110 17.49 15.88 1.16
C VAL A 110 17.67 14.75 0.16
N LYS A 111 18.90 14.25 -0.03
CA LYS A 111 19.16 13.09 -0.89
C LYS A 111 18.58 11.82 -0.23
N LEU A 112 17.98 10.95 -1.03
CA LEU A 112 17.51 9.63 -0.55
C LEU A 112 18.71 8.67 -0.50
N THR A 113 19.62 8.87 0.46
CA THR A 113 20.67 7.88 0.74
C THR A 113 20.05 6.61 1.30
N GLU A 114 20.79 5.50 1.30
CA GLU A 114 20.27 4.22 1.82
C GLU A 114 19.92 4.34 3.30
N GLU A 115 20.72 5.06 4.08
CA GLU A 115 20.50 5.28 5.51
C GLU A 115 19.23 6.08 5.77
N TYR A 116 19.04 7.19 5.03
CA TYR A 116 17.84 8.02 5.18
C TYR A 116 16.59 7.29 4.70
N GLN A 117 16.70 6.46 3.66
CA GLN A 117 15.59 5.60 3.24
C GLN A 117 15.23 4.61 4.35
N ALA A 118 16.22 3.92 4.94
CA ALA A 118 16.00 2.96 6.02
C ALA A 118 15.36 3.62 7.25
N GLU A 119 15.79 4.84 7.61
CA GLU A 119 15.22 5.61 8.72
C GLU A 119 13.71 5.89 8.50
N ILE A 120 13.34 6.39 7.33
CA ILE A 120 11.93 6.71 7.03
C ILE A 120 11.09 5.43 6.91
N LEU A 121 11.65 4.33 6.38
CA LEU A 121 10.95 3.05 6.35
C LEU A 121 10.71 2.52 7.77
N ALA A 122 11.71 2.58 8.65
CA ALA A 122 11.56 2.20 10.05
C ALA A 122 10.53 3.07 10.79
N GLN A 123 10.51 4.38 10.52
CA GLN A 123 9.48 5.28 11.05
C GLN A 123 8.08 4.87 10.57
N MET A 124 7.95 4.49 9.29
CA MET A 124 6.68 4.05 8.72
C MET A 124 6.22 2.71 9.31
N ASP A 125 7.14 1.76 9.54
CA ASP A 125 6.85 0.50 10.23
C ASP A 125 6.36 0.73 11.65
N GLN A 126 7.06 1.57 12.42
CA GLN A 126 6.63 1.96 13.78
C GLN A 126 5.26 2.63 13.77
N ALA A 127 4.98 3.47 12.77
CA ALA A 127 3.67 4.08 12.61
C ALA A 127 2.59 3.03 12.33
N PHE A 128 2.85 2.03 11.48
CA PHE A 128 1.92 0.94 11.26
C PHE A 128 1.64 0.14 12.53
N GLU A 129 2.68 -0.28 13.26
CA GLU A 129 2.54 -1.03 14.52
C GLU A 129 1.75 -0.26 15.56
N LYS A 130 2.03 1.05 15.71
CA LYS A 130 1.30 1.93 16.61
C LYS A 130 -0.19 1.97 16.28
N ILE A 131 -0.53 2.21 15.00
CA ILE A 131 -1.94 2.28 14.57
C ILE A 131 -2.62 0.94 14.74
N ASP A 132 -1.96 -0.16 14.38
CA ASP A 132 -2.52 -1.51 14.50
C ASP A 132 -2.86 -1.84 15.97
N HIS A 133 -1.93 -1.57 16.88
CA HIS A 133 -2.15 -1.75 18.31
C HIS A 133 -3.21 -0.79 18.88
N GLU A 134 -3.31 0.45 18.39
CA GLU A 134 -4.35 1.40 18.81
C GLU A 134 -5.76 0.96 18.36
N VAL A 135 -5.87 0.29 17.21
CA VAL A 135 -7.16 -0.19 16.71
C VAL A 135 -7.63 -1.43 17.47
N ASP A 136 -6.76 -2.44 17.61
CA ASP A 136 -7.02 -3.63 18.41
C ASP A 136 -5.69 -4.34 18.75
N PRO A 137 -5.23 -4.27 20.02
CA PRO A 137 -4.00 -4.95 20.47
C PRO A 137 -3.99 -6.47 20.28
N ASN A 138 -5.17 -7.10 20.16
CA ASN A 138 -5.30 -8.55 20.03
C ASN A 138 -5.48 -8.99 18.58
N PHE A 139 -5.54 -8.05 17.64
CA PHE A 139 -5.65 -8.39 16.23
C PHE A 139 -4.34 -8.99 15.75
N VAL A 140 -4.40 -10.22 15.27
CA VAL A 140 -3.28 -10.90 14.63
C VAL A 140 -3.64 -11.15 13.18
N TYR A 141 -2.87 -10.59 12.27
CA TYR A 141 -3.02 -10.89 10.86
C TYR A 141 -2.61 -12.35 10.60
N LEU A 142 -3.61 -13.18 10.32
CA LEU A 142 -3.41 -14.56 9.88
C LEU A 142 -3.46 -14.61 8.36
N ASP A 143 -2.33 -14.91 7.73
CA ASP A 143 -2.27 -15.09 6.30
C ASP A 143 -3.06 -16.35 5.87
N PRO A 144 -4.13 -16.21 5.07
CA PRO A 144 -4.93 -17.36 4.63
C PRO A 144 -4.13 -18.40 3.84
N ALA A 145 -3.02 -18.01 3.20
CA ALA A 145 -2.18 -18.95 2.45
C ALA A 145 -1.34 -19.84 3.38
N GLU A 146 -0.83 -19.30 4.49
CA GLU A 146 -0.13 -20.08 5.52
C GLU A 146 -1.10 -20.97 6.30
N THR A 147 -2.30 -20.48 6.64
CA THR A 147 -3.29 -21.26 7.38
C THR A 147 -3.72 -22.52 6.61
N LYS A 148 -3.85 -22.45 5.28
CA LYS A 148 -4.15 -23.63 4.45
C LYS A 148 -3.04 -24.67 4.43
N LYS A 149 -1.77 -24.24 4.34
CA LYS A 149 -0.62 -25.15 4.37
C LYS A 149 -0.50 -25.92 5.68
N ASN A 150 -0.88 -25.30 6.80
CA ASN A 150 -0.84 -25.94 8.12
C ASN A 150 -2.05 -26.84 8.38
N ALA A 151 -3.19 -26.61 7.72
CA ALA A 151 -4.37 -27.47 7.83
C ALA A 151 -4.31 -28.73 6.95
N GLU A 152 -3.40 -28.77 5.98
CA GLU A 152 -3.15 -29.91 5.08
C GLU A 152 -1.97 -30.81 5.53
N LYS A 153 -1.37 -30.51 6.70
CA LYS A 153 -0.37 -31.35 7.38
C LYS A 153 -1.00 -32.06 8.58
#